data_AF-A0A2I8A7H6-F1
#
_entry.id   AF-A0A2I8A7H6-F1
#
_cell.length_a   1.000
_cell.length_b   1.000
_cell.length_c   1.000
_cell.angle_alpha   90.00
_cell.angle_beta   90.00
_cell.angle_gamma   90.00
#
_symmetry.space_group_name_H-M   'P 1'
#
loop_
_entity.id
_entity.type
_entity.pdbx_description
1 polymer ?
#
loop_
_entity_poly.entity_id
_entity_poly.type
_entity_poly.pdbx_seq_one_letter_code
_entity_poly.pdbx_strand_id
1 'polypeptide(L)'
;MDVYTQDGNIIRQFPKDDGTTEIEIEFLFNDLFWSRLYGITIFYVAFYKRLHIDYVVSSHTFTKVVVKQSDFDDRAQQELIQIMLEIKENSNMLLGMAEKYLFDQPDSGNVETNRYQPLLSYKVTEVEGKEFLEKVAENL
;
A
#
# COMPACT_ATOMS: atom_id res chain seq x y z
N MET A 1 -13.82 -5.03 -9.73
CA MET A 1 -14.42 -6.03 -8.82
C MET A 1 -14.21 -5.54 -7.40
N ASP A 2 -15.23 -5.67 -6.55
CA ASP A 2 -15.20 -5.16 -5.18
C ASP A 2 -15.16 -6.35 -4.22
N VAL A 3 -14.20 -6.33 -3.30
CA VAL A 3 -14.05 -7.33 -2.23
C VAL A 3 -14.22 -6.64 -0.89
N TYR A 4 -15.13 -7.17 -0.08
CA TYR A 4 -15.45 -6.65 1.24
C TYR A 4 -14.74 -7.48 2.30
N THR A 5 -13.98 -6.81 3.18
CA THR A 5 -13.34 -7.48 4.30
C THR A 5 -14.28 -7.57 5.50
N GLN A 6 -13.97 -8.45 6.45
CA GLN A 6 -14.84 -8.72 7.62
C GLN A 6 -15.06 -7.49 8.50
N ASP A 7 -14.13 -6.54 8.49
CA ASP A 7 -14.16 -5.26 9.20
C ASP A 7 -14.72 -4.11 8.35
N GLY A 8 -15.29 -4.43 7.18
CA GLY A 8 -16.04 -3.50 6.33
C GLY A 8 -15.22 -2.60 5.42
N ASN A 9 -13.90 -2.78 5.31
CA ASN A 9 -13.14 -2.10 4.25
C ASN A 9 -13.45 -2.72 2.89
N ILE A 10 -13.16 -1.96 1.83
CA ILE A 10 -13.41 -2.38 0.45
C ILE A 10 -12.11 -2.35 -0.32
N ILE A 11 -11.79 -3.44 -1.01
CA ILE A 11 -10.73 -3.46 -2.03
C ILE A 11 -11.41 -3.44 -3.38
N ARG A 12 -11.16 -2.38 -4.17
CA ARG A 12 -11.68 -2.24 -5.53
C ARG A 12 -10.59 -2.43 -6.56
N GLN A 13 -10.96 -3.07 -7.66
CA GLN A 13 -10.09 -3.29 -8.81
C GLN A 13 -10.70 -2.69 -10.06
N PHE A 14 -9.88 -1.90 -10.78
CA PHE A 14 -10.20 -1.24 -12.03
C PHE A 14 -9.21 -1.71 -13.12
N PRO A 15 -9.48 -2.85 -13.76
CA PRO A 15 -8.65 -3.33 -14.87
C PRO A 15 -8.76 -2.36 -16.06
N LYS A 16 -7.63 -2.12 -16.73
CA LYS A 16 -7.50 -1.29 -17.93
C LYS A 16 -7.10 -2.12 -19.15
N ASP A 17 -7.41 -1.63 -20.34
CA ASP A 17 -7.13 -2.34 -21.60
C ASP A 17 -5.63 -2.47 -21.93
N ASP A 18 -4.77 -1.68 -21.26
CA ASP A 18 -3.31 -1.68 -21.45
C ASP A 18 -2.58 -2.78 -20.65
N GLY A 19 -3.31 -3.66 -19.99
CA GLY A 19 -2.76 -4.74 -19.16
C GLY A 19 -2.38 -4.32 -17.74
N THR A 20 -2.76 -3.11 -17.31
CA THR A 20 -2.61 -2.67 -15.91
C THR A 20 -3.92 -2.72 -15.14
N THR A 21 -3.84 -2.79 -13.82
CA THR A 21 -5.03 -2.70 -12.94
C THR A 21 -4.74 -1.70 -11.83
N GLU A 22 -5.69 -0.80 -11.61
CA GLU A 22 -5.67 0.07 -10.44
C GLU A 22 -6.40 -0.61 -9.28
N ILE A 23 -5.76 -0.60 -8.12
CA ILE A 23 -6.24 -1.21 -6.90
C ILE A 23 -6.45 -0.10 -5.88
N GLU A 24 -7.65 -0.01 -5.33
CA GLU A 24 -8.02 0.96 -4.31
C GLU A 24 -8.40 0.26 -3.02
N ILE A 25 -7.89 0.77 -1.89
CA ILE A 25 -8.34 0.42 -0.55
C ILE A 25 -9.19 1.57 -0.01
N GLU A 26 -10.47 1.30 0.25
CA GLU A 26 -11.37 2.22 0.93
C GLU A 26 -11.48 1.84 2.41
N PHE A 27 -11.06 2.76 3.27
CA PHE A 27 -11.21 2.66 4.72
C PHE A 27 -12.52 3.28 5.18
N LEU A 28 -13.15 2.69 6.20
CA LEU A 28 -14.40 3.23 6.78
C LEU A 28 -14.21 4.45 7.70
N PHE A 29 -12.98 4.82 8.03
CA PHE A 29 -12.70 5.99 8.87
C PHE A 29 -12.39 7.22 8.01
N ASN A 30 -12.90 8.38 8.42
CA ASN A 30 -12.74 9.66 7.73
C ASN A 30 -11.52 10.46 8.22
N ASP A 31 -10.38 9.80 8.40
CA ASP A 31 -9.13 10.46 8.80
C ASP A 31 -8.05 10.27 7.74
N LEU A 32 -7.71 11.38 7.06
CA LEU A 32 -6.76 11.39 5.96
C LEU A 32 -5.35 10.96 6.39
N PHE A 33 -4.94 11.32 7.61
CA PHE A 33 -3.61 10.98 8.11
C PHE A 33 -3.49 9.46 8.28
N TRP A 34 -4.47 8.85 8.94
CA TRP A 34 -4.54 7.40 9.09
C TRP A 34 -4.65 6.72 7.73
N SER A 35 -5.49 7.21 6.82
CA SER A 35 -5.66 6.56 5.51
C SER A 35 -4.35 6.49 4.74
N ARG A 36 -3.53 7.56 4.83
CA ARG A 36 -2.20 7.59 4.22
C ARG A 36 -1.26 6.60 4.88
N LEU A 37 -1.18 6.63 6.21
CA LEU A 37 -0.28 5.76 6.98
C LEU A 37 -0.62 4.28 6.75
N TYR A 38 -1.89 3.90 6.83
CA TYR A 38 -2.33 2.54 6.51
C TYR A 38 -2.06 2.20 5.05
N GLY A 39 -2.47 3.04 4.11
CA GLY A 39 -2.36 2.76 2.68
C GLY A 39 -0.92 2.51 2.23
N ILE A 40 0.01 3.41 2.58
CA ILE A 40 1.43 3.27 2.22
C ILE A 40 2.04 2.01 2.82
N THR A 41 1.74 1.70 4.09
CA THR A 41 2.26 0.52 4.77
C THR A 41 1.68 -0.77 4.18
N ILE A 42 0.37 -0.83 3.94
CA ILE A 42 -0.30 -2.03 3.41
C ILE A 42 0.26 -2.38 2.03
N PHE A 43 0.30 -1.41 1.11
CA PHE A 43 0.82 -1.67 -0.24
C PHE A 43 2.30 -2.02 -0.22
N TYR A 44 3.09 -1.37 0.62
CA TYR A 44 4.51 -1.69 0.75
C TYR A 44 4.73 -3.12 1.26
N VAL A 45 4.07 -3.50 2.36
CA VAL A 45 4.26 -4.82 2.95
C VAL A 45 3.73 -5.91 2.02
N ALA A 46 2.51 -5.75 1.50
CA ALA A 46 1.91 -6.74 0.61
C ALA A 46 2.66 -6.86 -0.72
N PHE A 47 2.78 -5.76 -1.48
CA PHE A 47 3.33 -5.83 -2.84
C PHE A 47 4.84 -5.86 -2.87
N TYR A 48 5.53 -4.96 -2.17
CA TYR A 48 6.99 -4.90 -2.27
C TYR A 48 7.67 -6.00 -1.45
N LYS A 49 7.25 -6.20 -0.19
CA LYS A 49 7.93 -7.12 0.73
C LYS A 49 7.52 -8.58 0.59
N ARG A 50 6.21 -8.87 0.52
CA ARG A 50 5.70 -10.25 0.53
C ARG A 50 5.58 -10.84 -0.87
N LEU A 51 5.08 -10.06 -1.83
CA LEU A 51 4.77 -10.55 -3.19
C LEU A 51 5.83 -10.19 -4.24
N HIS A 52 6.71 -9.22 -3.97
CA HIS A 52 7.68 -8.67 -4.92
C HIS A 52 7.07 -8.18 -6.24
N ILE A 53 5.90 -7.52 -6.13
CA ILE A 53 5.17 -6.92 -7.25
C ILE A 53 5.58 -5.46 -7.38
N ASP A 54 5.94 -5.06 -8.60
CA ASP A 54 6.16 -3.67 -8.96
C ASP A 54 4.83 -2.90 -8.92
N TYR A 55 4.81 -1.76 -8.22
CA TYR A 55 3.64 -0.89 -8.14
C TYR A 55 4.01 0.58 -8.10
N VAL A 56 3.09 1.44 -8.55
CA VAL A 56 3.18 2.90 -8.34
C VAL A 56 1.95 3.40 -7.62
N VAL A 57 2.12 4.42 -6.78
CA VAL A 57 0.99 5.10 -6.14
C VAL A 57 0.33 6.04 -7.14
N SER A 58 -0.96 5.86 -7.40
CA SER A 58 -1.76 6.67 -8.34
C SER A 58 -2.67 7.69 -7.65
N SER A 59 -2.50 7.91 -6.34
CA SER A 59 -3.28 8.87 -5.55
C SER A 59 -2.45 9.58 -4.47
N HIS A 60 -2.71 10.86 -4.22
CA HIS A 60 -2.08 11.62 -3.13
C HIS A 60 -2.55 11.22 -1.71
N THR A 61 -3.57 10.38 -1.63
CA THR A 61 -4.09 9.80 -0.39
C THR A 61 -3.42 8.48 -0.05
N PHE A 62 -2.55 7.96 -0.93
CA PHE A 62 -1.91 6.64 -0.78
C PHE A 62 -2.91 5.47 -0.64
N THR A 63 -4.14 5.66 -1.14
CA THR A 63 -5.19 4.64 -1.10
C THR A 63 -5.35 3.89 -2.42
N LYS A 64 -4.66 4.33 -3.48
CA LYS A 64 -4.65 3.70 -4.80
C LYS A 64 -3.25 3.43 -5.32
N VAL A 65 -3.08 2.26 -5.93
CA VAL A 65 -1.87 1.89 -6.67
C VAL A 65 -2.20 1.27 -8.01
N VAL A 66 -1.25 1.30 -8.94
CA VAL A 66 -1.34 0.58 -10.21
C VAL A 66 -0.27 -0.50 -10.26
N VAL A 67 -0.68 -1.69 -10.68
CA VAL A 67 0.17 -2.87 -10.92
C VAL A 67 -0.13 -3.47 -12.29
N LYS A 68 0.67 -4.45 -12.74
CA LYS A 68 0.30 -5.25 -13.92
C LYS A 68 -0.84 -6.19 -13.57
N GLN A 69 -1.78 -6.39 -14.49
CA GLN A 69 -2.89 -7.33 -14.31
C GLN A 69 -2.40 -8.76 -14.06
N SER A 70 -1.35 -9.19 -14.75
CA SER A 70 -0.76 -10.52 -14.59
C SER A 70 -0.18 -10.77 -13.19
N ASP A 71 0.16 -9.70 -12.47
CA ASP A 71 0.82 -9.78 -11.17
C ASP A 71 -0.21 -9.76 -10.02
N PHE A 72 -1.47 -9.37 -10.29
CA PHE A 72 -2.54 -9.30 -9.29
C PHE A 72 -3.59 -10.39 -9.48
N ASP A 73 -3.21 -11.62 -9.14
CA ASP A 73 -4.08 -12.79 -9.12
C ASP A 73 -4.82 -12.95 -7.77
N ASP A 74 -5.60 -14.03 -7.64
CA ASP A 74 -6.33 -14.33 -6.40
C ASP A 74 -5.40 -14.44 -5.18
N ARG A 75 -4.17 -14.93 -5.35
CA ARG A 75 -3.20 -15.03 -4.26
C ARG A 75 -2.74 -13.65 -3.82
N ALA A 76 -2.38 -12.77 -4.76
CA ALA A 76 -1.99 -11.40 -4.47
C ALA A 76 -3.12 -10.63 -3.76
N GLN A 77 -4.37 -10.87 -4.17
CA GLN A 77 -5.54 -10.29 -3.52
C GLN A 77 -5.71 -10.78 -2.07
N GLN A 78 -5.57 -12.08 -1.81
CA GLN A 78 -5.68 -12.62 -0.44
C GLN A 78 -4.56 -12.10 0.47
N GLU A 79 -3.32 -12.02 -0.02
CA GLU A 79 -2.20 -11.48 0.74
C GLU A 79 -2.45 -9.99 1.08
N LEU A 80 -2.94 -9.19 0.12
CA LEU A 80 -3.30 -7.79 0.37
C LEU A 80 -4.35 -7.65 1.48
N ILE A 81 -5.38 -8.51 1.46
CA ILE A 81 -6.43 -8.55 2.49
C ILE A 81 -5.84 -8.91 3.85
N GLN A 82 -5.01 -9.95 3.90
CA GLN A 82 -4.40 -10.42 5.15
C GLN A 82 -3.51 -9.35 5.77
N ILE A 83 -2.62 -8.74 4.98
CA ILE A 83 -1.74 -7.66 5.45
C ILE A 83 -2.54 -6.44 5.90
N MET A 84 -3.63 -6.09 5.21
CA MET A 84 -4.52 -5.01 5.64
C MET A 84 -5.12 -5.29 7.02
N LEU A 85 -5.63 -6.50 7.25
CA LEU A 85 -6.21 -6.87 8.54
C LEU A 85 -5.14 -6.86 9.65
N GLU A 86 -3.97 -7.43 9.38
CA GLU A 86 -2.87 -7.53 10.34
C GLU A 86 -2.33 -6.15 10.75
N ILE A 87 -2.15 -5.23 9.80
CA ILE A 87 -1.72 -3.86 10.09
C ILE A 87 -2.79 -3.13 10.94
N LYS A 88 -4.07 -3.35 10.67
CA LYS A 88 -5.16 -2.75 11.47
C LYS A 88 -5.20 -3.32 12.89
N GLU A 89 -5.02 -4.63 13.06
CA GLU A 89 -4.89 -5.27 14.38
C GLU A 89 -3.69 -4.72 15.16
N ASN A 90 -2.60 -4.37 14.47
CA ASN A 90 -1.37 -3.83 15.04
C ASN A 90 -1.25 -2.29 14.95
N SER A 91 -2.38 -1.58 14.93
CA SER A 91 -2.45 -0.11 14.79
C SER A 91 -1.58 0.68 15.79
N ASN A 92 -1.53 0.25 17.06
CA ASN A 92 -0.69 0.90 18.08
C ASN A 92 0.81 0.73 17.80
N MET A 93 1.23 -0.45 17.31
CA MET A 93 2.60 -0.68 16.89
C MET A 93 2.93 0.19 15.68
N LEU A 94 2.04 0.24 14.68
CA LEU A 94 2.21 1.08 13.50
C LEU A 94 2.45 2.55 13.88
N LEU A 95 1.62 3.10 14.76
CA LEU A 95 1.76 4.48 15.24
C LEU A 95 3.09 4.69 15.96
N GLY A 96 3.45 3.81 16.90
CA GLY A 96 4.71 3.92 17.63
C GLY A 96 5.95 3.83 16.73
N MET A 97 5.88 3.03 15.65
CA MET A 97 6.93 2.98 14.64
C MET A 97 6.99 4.26 13.81
N ALA A 98 5.84 4.82 13.45
CA ALA A 98 5.77 6.07 12.69
C ALA A 98 6.30 7.26 13.51
N GLU A 99 5.96 7.35 14.79
CA GLU A 99 6.54 8.34 15.72
C GLU A 99 8.07 8.25 15.80
N LYS A 100 8.61 7.02 15.75
CA LYS A 100 10.04 6.80 15.91
C LYS A 100 10.86 7.01 14.63
N TYR A 101 10.31 6.62 13.47
CA TYR A 101 11.08 6.49 12.22
C TYR A 101 10.52 7.28 11.04
N LEU A 102 9.35 7.91 11.17
CA LEU A 102 8.72 8.66 10.08
C LEU A 102 8.53 10.14 10.44
N PHE A 103 7.88 10.41 11.57
CA PHE A 103 7.52 11.78 11.94
C PHE A 103 8.73 12.60 12.39
N ASP A 104 8.74 13.87 11.98
CA ASP A 104 9.80 14.84 12.25
C ASP A 104 11.21 14.38 11.85
N GLN A 105 11.32 13.36 11.00
CA GLN A 105 12.59 12.88 10.48
C GLN A 105 13.01 13.72 9.26
N PRO A 106 14.22 14.32 9.26
CA PRO A 106 14.66 15.24 8.22
C PRO A 106 14.91 14.56 6.86
N ASP A 107 15.12 13.24 6.84
CA ASP A 107 15.17 12.41 5.63
C ASP A 107 14.51 11.06 5.92
N SER A 108 13.26 10.91 5.51
CA SER A 108 12.52 9.65 5.63
C SER A 108 12.94 8.63 4.55
N GLY A 109 13.68 9.06 3.51
CA GLY A 109 14.12 8.26 2.38
C GLY A 109 13.00 7.80 1.45
N ASN A 110 13.27 7.78 0.15
CA ASN A 110 12.35 7.23 -0.86
C ASN A 110 12.48 5.71 -0.99
N VAL A 111 11.36 5.07 -1.30
CA VAL A 111 11.27 3.65 -1.67
C VAL A 111 11.10 3.53 -3.18
N GLU A 112 11.98 2.75 -3.81
CA GLU A 112 11.82 2.35 -5.20
C GLU A 112 10.85 1.14 -5.28
N THR A 113 9.58 1.40 -5.58
CA THR A 113 8.53 0.37 -5.63
C THR A 113 8.25 -0.17 -7.03
N ASN A 114 8.88 0.38 -8.07
CA ASN A 114 8.60 0.03 -9.45
C ASN A 114 9.87 0.05 -10.32
N ARG A 115 10.15 -1.09 -10.95
CA ARG A 115 11.15 -1.21 -12.04
C ARG A 115 10.52 -1.31 -13.42
N TYR A 116 9.21 -1.50 -13.51
CA TYR A 116 8.48 -1.60 -14.77
C TYR A 116 8.12 -0.21 -15.31
N GLN A 117 8.91 0.25 -16.28
CA GLN A 117 8.77 1.59 -16.90
C GLN A 117 7.33 1.97 -17.29
N PRO A 118 6.50 1.08 -17.88
CA PRO A 118 5.14 1.43 -18.24
C PRO A 118 4.23 1.85 -17.09
N LEU A 119 4.52 1.47 -15.83
CA LEU A 119 3.72 1.96 -14.69
C LEU A 119 3.99 3.44 -14.37
N LEU A 120 5.15 3.99 -14.75
CA LEU A 120 5.54 5.35 -14.34
C LEU A 120 4.58 6.43 -14.85
N SER A 121 3.86 6.20 -15.95
CA SER A 121 2.84 7.12 -16.45
C SER A 121 1.65 7.31 -15.49
N TYR A 122 1.45 6.38 -14.57
CA TYR A 122 0.39 6.41 -13.55
C TYR A 122 0.86 7.00 -12.22
N LYS A 123 2.16 7.26 -12.05
CA LYS A 123 2.71 7.67 -10.77
C LYS A 123 2.31 9.11 -10.44
N VAL A 124 1.67 9.27 -9.30
CA VAL A 124 1.19 10.57 -8.80
C VAL A 124 2.04 11.06 -7.62
N THR A 125 2.62 10.15 -6.85
CA THR A 125 3.43 10.49 -5.67
C THR A 125 4.55 9.48 -5.44
N GLU A 126 5.62 9.94 -4.80
CA GLU A 126 6.68 9.08 -4.27
C GLU A 126 6.24 8.41 -2.96
N VAL A 127 6.85 7.26 -2.66
CA VAL A 127 6.69 6.55 -1.40
C VAL A 127 7.87 6.92 -0.51
N GLU A 128 7.61 7.74 0.50
CA GLU A 128 8.59 8.20 1.48
C GLU A 128 8.45 7.40 2.79
N GLY A 129 9.54 7.29 3.57
CA GLY A 129 9.53 6.57 4.84
C GLY A 129 10.14 5.18 4.75
N LYS A 130 11.21 5.01 3.97
CA LYS A 130 11.90 3.73 3.77
C LYS A 130 12.20 3.02 5.09
N GLU A 131 12.84 3.69 6.05
CA GLU A 131 13.21 3.05 7.32
C GLU A 131 11.98 2.62 8.12
N PHE A 132 10.97 3.50 8.22
CA PHE A 132 9.70 3.18 8.86
C PHE A 132 9.05 1.93 8.23
N LEU A 133 8.94 1.90 6.90
CA LEU A 133 8.30 0.81 6.17
C LEU A 133 9.07 -0.51 6.32
N GLU A 134 10.40 -0.48 6.28
CA GLU A 134 11.25 -1.64 6.59
C GLU A 134 11.03 -2.15 8.02
N LYS A 135 11.00 -1.24 9.01
CA LYS A 135 10.79 -1.61 10.41
C LYS A 135 9.41 -2.21 10.65
N VAL A 136 8.37 -1.68 10.02
CA VAL A 136 7.03 -2.28 10.10
C VAL A 136 7.03 -3.67 9.48
N ALA A 137 7.61 -3.85 8.29
CA ALA A 137 7.67 -5.16 7.63
C ALA A 137 8.46 -6.22 8.41
N GLU A 138 9.48 -5.83 9.19
CA GLU A 138 10.25 -6.73 10.06
C GLU A 138 9.48 -7.20 11.31
N ASN A 139 8.46 -6.44 11.74
CA ASN A 139 7.70 -6.69 12.98
C ASN A 139 6.29 -7.26 12.73
N LEU A 140 5.95 -7.52 11.46
CA LEU A 140 4.77 -8.25 11.00
C LEU A 140 5.20 -9.65 10.55
#